data_AF-A0A1B8UN60-F1
#
_entry.id   AF-A0A1B8UN60-F1
#
_cell.length_a   1.000
_cell.length_b   1.000
_cell.length_c   1.000
_cell.angle_alpha   90.00
_cell.angle_beta   90.00
_cell.angle_gamma   90.00
#
_symmetry.space_group_name_H-M   'P 1'
#
loop_
_entity.id
_entity.type
_entity.pdbx_description
1 polymer ?
#
loop_
_entity_poly.entity_id
_entity_poly.type
_entity_poly.pdbx_seq_one_letter_code
_entity_poly.pdbx_strand_id
1 'polypeptide(L)'
;MKTKEITAAQFSAAFGTDRIVPGSFSYFFCDNGIGIIRDNHRKSIEIVTNDASVPTDISYEEELVLLSLVCGEFQEEIVIPAQDTLEDYETREKHSRRPLYAMWIGYALFVAICILVLLLVYR
;
A
#
# COMPACT_ATOMS: atom_id res chain seq x y z
N MET A 1 12.77 -3.50 -10.39
CA MET A 1 12.92 -4.95 -10.15
C MET A 1 13.45 -5.56 -11.44
N LYS A 2 14.62 -6.22 -11.43
CA LYS A 2 15.12 -6.89 -12.64
C LYS A 2 14.62 -8.33 -12.63
N THR A 3 14.17 -8.80 -13.79
CA THR A 3 13.71 -10.16 -14.02
C THR A 3 14.63 -10.81 -15.04
N LYS A 4 15.06 -12.03 -14.76
CA LYS A 4 15.88 -12.84 -15.66
C LYS A 4 15.10 -14.08 -16.05
N GLU A 5 14.93 -14.31 -17.34
CA GLU A 5 14.34 -15.55 -17.84
C GLU A 5 15.31 -16.70 -17.59
N ILE A 6 14.78 -17.80 -17.03
CA ILE A 6 15.55 -18.99 -16.67
C ILE A 6 14.87 -20.24 -17.20
N THR A 7 15.62 -21.33 -17.28
CA THR A 7 15.09 -22.62 -17.72
C THR A 7 14.24 -23.27 -16.62
N ALA A 8 13.32 -24.16 -16.99
CA ALA A 8 12.50 -24.93 -16.05
C ALA A 8 13.37 -25.67 -15.01
N ALA A 9 14.48 -26.28 -15.44
CA ALA A 9 15.41 -26.98 -14.56
C ALA A 9 16.06 -26.07 -13.51
N GLN A 10 16.44 -24.86 -13.90
CA GLN A 10 16.97 -23.85 -12.98
C GLN A 10 15.88 -23.35 -12.02
N PHE A 11 14.64 -23.24 -12.49
CA PHE A 11 13.51 -22.84 -11.66
C PHE A 11 13.18 -23.90 -10.60
N SER A 12 13.17 -25.20 -10.94
CA SER A 12 12.97 -26.27 -9.95
C SER A 12 14.07 -26.33 -8.90
N ALA A 13 15.31 -26.01 -9.27
CA ALA A 13 16.40 -26.01 -8.31
C ALA A 13 16.22 -24.92 -7.24
N ALA A 14 15.53 -23.82 -7.57
CA ALA A 14 15.31 -22.69 -6.68
C ALA A 14 13.97 -22.75 -5.91
N PHE A 15 12.90 -23.29 -6.50
CA PHE A 15 11.53 -23.24 -5.95
C PHE A 15 10.88 -24.63 -5.77
N GLY A 16 11.61 -25.71 -6.03
CA GLY A 16 11.11 -27.08 -5.93
C GLY A 16 10.54 -27.64 -7.24
N THR A 17 10.61 -28.96 -7.39
CA THR A 17 10.16 -29.69 -8.59
C THR A 17 8.64 -29.71 -8.76
N ASP A 18 7.89 -29.53 -7.67
CA ASP A 18 6.43 -29.66 -7.64
C ASP A 18 5.71 -28.50 -8.35
N ARG A 19 6.46 -27.45 -8.69
CA ARG A 19 5.94 -26.24 -9.36
C ARG A 19 6.27 -26.18 -10.85
N ILE A 20 6.94 -27.21 -11.41
CA ILE A 20 7.13 -27.31 -12.87
C ILE A 20 5.87 -27.90 -13.51
N VAL A 21 5.18 -27.07 -14.28
CA VAL A 21 4.07 -27.52 -15.13
C VAL A 21 4.59 -27.86 -16.54
N PRO A 22 4.31 -29.06 -17.08
CA PRO A 22 4.65 -29.39 -18.46
C PRO A 22 3.77 -28.58 -19.43
N GLY A 23 4.39 -27.82 -20.34
CA GLY A 23 3.68 -27.00 -21.33
C GLY A 23 4.48 -25.78 -21.80
N SER A 24 3.82 -24.84 -22.48
CA SER A 24 4.42 -23.58 -22.97
C SER A 24 4.51 -22.52 -21.85
N PHE A 25 5.23 -22.83 -20.78
CA PHE A 25 5.45 -21.92 -19.67
C PHE A 25 6.81 -21.22 -19.81
N SER A 26 6.84 -19.94 -19.48
CA SER A 26 8.08 -19.17 -19.34
C SER A 26 8.35 -18.91 -17.86
N TYR A 27 9.57 -19.16 -17.42
CA TYR A 27 9.99 -19.05 -16.02
C TYR A 27 10.93 -17.87 -15.85
N PHE A 28 10.66 -17.04 -14.83
CA PHE A 28 11.49 -15.89 -14.51
C PHE A 28 11.93 -15.93 -13.05
N PHE A 29 13.16 -15.47 -12.82
CA PHE A 29 13.71 -15.23 -11.49
C PHE A 29 13.89 -13.74 -11.28
N CYS A 30 13.49 -13.26 -10.11
CA CYS A 30 13.61 -11.87 -9.72
C CYS A 30 14.72 -11.72 -8.68
N ASP A 31 15.44 -10.60 -8.70
CA ASP A 31 16.56 -10.32 -7.77
C ASP A 31 16.16 -10.37 -6.28
N ASN A 32 14.86 -10.23 -5.98
CA ASN A 32 14.29 -10.30 -4.63
C ASN A 32 13.90 -11.73 -4.20
N GLY A 33 14.34 -12.77 -4.92
CA GLY A 33 14.07 -14.17 -4.59
C GLY A 33 12.68 -14.67 -4.99
N ILE A 34 11.94 -13.90 -5.78
CA ILE A 34 10.61 -14.27 -6.28
C ILE A 34 10.73 -14.98 -7.63
N GLY A 35 10.04 -16.12 -7.76
CA GLY A 35 9.85 -16.84 -9.01
C GLY A 35 8.56 -16.43 -9.68
N ILE A 36 8.56 -16.34 -11.01
CA ILE A 36 7.35 -16.06 -11.79
C ILE A 36 7.18 -17.14 -12.84
N ILE A 37 6.00 -17.74 -12.90
CA ILE A 37 5.58 -18.68 -13.93
C ILE A 37 4.56 -17.97 -14.82
N ARG A 38 4.86 -17.84 -16.12
CA ARG A 38 3.95 -17.25 -17.10
C ARG A 38 3.37 -18.32 -18.00
N ASP A 39 2.04 -18.40 -18.05
CA ASP A 39 1.32 -19.20 -19.03
C ASP A 39 1.17 -18.39 -20.34
N ASN A 40 1.80 -18.86 -21.41
CA ASN A 40 1.74 -18.18 -22.70
C ASN A 40 0.40 -18.38 -23.44
N HIS A 41 -0.37 -19.42 -23.10
CA HIS A 41 -1.69 -19.67 -23.68
C HIS A 41 -2.79 -18.90 -22.96
N ARG A 42 -2.82 -18.98 -21.62
CA ARG A 42 -3.85 -18.32 -20.80
C ARG A 42 -3.52 -16.86 -20.48
N LYS A 43 -2.31 -16.40 -20.81
CA LYS A 43 -1.78 -15.08 -20.45
C LYS A 43 -1.89 -14.79 -18.94
N SER A 44 -1.81 -15.82 -18.12
CA SER A 44 -1.81 -15.72 -16.67
C SER A 44 -0.37 -15.72 -16.13
N ILE A 45 -0.21 -15.11 -14.97
CA ILE A 45 1.05 -15.03 -14.25
C ILE A 45 0.82 -15.60 -12.86
N GLU A 46 1.63 -16.57 -12.47
CA GLU A 46 1.67 -17.12 -11.12
C GLU A 46 2.98 -16.69 -10.46
N ILE A 47 2.87 -16.18 -9.23
CA ILE A 47 3.99 -15.72 -8.43
C ILE A 47 4.29 -16.82 -7.42
N VAL A 48 5.54 -17.30 -7.43
CA VAL A 48 6.03 -18.34 -6.54
C VAL A 48 7.08 -17.72 -5.64
N THR A 49 6.79 -17.63 -4.36
CA THR A 49 7.78 -17.31 -3.33
C THR A 49 8.36 -18.61 -2.80
N ASN A 50 9.66 -18.64 -2.53
CA ASN A 50 10.23 -19.76 -1.79
C ASN A 50 9.67 -19.68 -0.36
N ASP A 51 9.00 -20.73 0.12
CA ASP A 51 8.47 -20.77 1.49
C ASP A 51 9.57 -20.61 2.55
N ALA A 52 10.84 -20.83 2.17
CA ALA A 52 12.00 -20.54 3.01
C ALA A 52 12.25 -19.04 3.28
N SER A 53 11.54 -18.12 2.61
CA SER A 53 11.70 -16.66 2.80
C SER A 53 10.48 -15.97 3.41
N VAL A 54 9.47 -16.71 3.85
CA VAL A 54 8.54 -16.13 4.84
C VAL A 54 9.30 -16.19 6.16
N PRO A 55 9.63 -15.05 6.81
CA PRO A 55 10.18 -15.08 8.15
C PRO A 55 9.07 -15.64 9.05
N THR A 56 9.13 -16.96 9.23
CA THR A 56 8.34 -17.67 10.22
C THR A 56 8.98 -17.30 11.55
N ASP A 57 8.19 -16.66 12.40
CA ASP A 57 8.52 -16.19 13.74
C ASP A 57 9.58 -15.09 13.80
N ILE A 58 9.13 -13.84 13.64
CA ILE A 58 9.89 -12.66 14.10
C ILE A 58 10.13 -12.84 15.60
N SER A 59 11.38 -12.78 16.05
CA SER A 59 11.70 -12.85 17.49
C SER A 59 11.02 -11.70 18.23
N TYR A 60 10.59 -11.90 19.48
CA TYR A 60 10.00 -10.83 20.30
C TYR A 60 10.90 -9.58 20.36
N GLU A 61 12.22 -9.76 20.35
CA GLU A 61 13.18 -8.66 20.29
C GLU A 61 13.13 -7.91 18.95
N GLU A 62 12.98 -8.61 17.84
CA GLU A 62 12.87 -8.02 16.50
C GLU A 62 11.53 -7.30 16.30
N GLU A 63 10.46 -7.83 16.88
CA GLU A 63 9.15 -7.16 16.90
C GLU A 63 9.21 -5.83 17.66
N LEU A 64 9.88 -5.79 18.81
CA LEU A 64 10.11 -4.56 19.57
C LEU A 64 10.99 -3.55 18.80
N VAL A 65 11.99 -4.03 18.07
CA VAL A 65 12.82 -3.16 17.22
C VAL A 65 12.01 -2.59 16.07
N LEU A 66 11.18 -3.40 15.41
CA LEU A 66 10.28 -2.93 14.35
C LEU A 66 9.25 -1.94 14.89
N LEU A 67 8.69 -2.19 16.08
CA LEU A 67 7.76 -1.27 16.74
C LEU A 67 8.43 0.06 17.10
N SER A 68 9.67 0.06 17.59
CA SER A 68 10.40 1.31 17.89
C SER A 68 10.78 2.09 16.62
N LEU A 69 11.00 1.40 15.49
CA LEU A 69 11.20 2.03 14.19
C LEU A 69 9.94 2.75 13.68
N VAL A 70 8.74 2.22 13.97
CA VAL A 70 7.46 2.82 13.54
C VAL A 70 6.98 3.89 14.53
N CYS A 71 7.14 3.65 15.83
CA CYS A 71 6.63 4.51 16.89
C CYS A 71 7.62 5.60 17.33
N GLY A 72 8.87 5.57 16.85
CA GLY A 72 9.94 6.48 17.26
C GLY A 72 10.61 6.08 18.58
N GLU A 73 11.53 6.92 19.06
CA GLU A 73 12.24 6.68 20.33
C GLU A 73 11.24 6.55 21.49
N PHE A 74 11.43 5.51 22.31
CA PHE A 74 10.66 5.30 23.53
C PHE A 74 10.81 6.51 24.45
N GLN A 75 9.72 7.25 24.69
CA GLN A 75 9.68 8.32 25.67
C GLN A 75 9.26 7.74 27.03
N GLU A 76 10.20 7.69 27.97
CA GLU A 76 9.96 7.24 29.35
C GLU A 76 8.96 8.15 30.10
N GLU A 77 8.86 9.40 29.66
CA GLU A 77 7.93 10.40 30.20
C GLU A 77 6.72 10.56 29.26
N ILE A 78 5.65 9.82 29.55
CA ILE A 78 4.36 10.04 28.90
C ILE A 78 3.81 11.35 29.44
N VAL A 79 3.92 12.44 28.65
CA VAL A 79 3.19 13.68 28.91
C VAL A 79 1.72 13.38 28.69
N ILE A 80 1.03 12.95 29.75
CA ILE A 80 -0.42 12.83 29.76
C ILE A 80 -0.95 14.26 29.60
N PRO A 81 -1.64 14.60 28.50
CA PRO A 81 -2.21 15.92 28.37
C PRO A 81 -3.14 16.16 29.55
N ALA A 82 -2.97 17.29 30.23
CA ALA A 82 -3.81 17.68 31.34
C ALA A 82 -5.26 17.67 30.84
N GLN A 83 -6.03 16.68 31.31
CA GLN A 83 -7.48 16.48 31.14
C GLN A 83 -8.11 17.37 30.05
N ASP A 84 -8.32 16.82 28.84
CA ASP A 84 -9.06 17.50 27.76
C ASP A 84 -10.31 18.16 28.37
N THR A 85 -10.35 19.49 28.38
CA THR A 85 -11.47 20.23 28.97
C THR A 85 -12.64 20.24 28.00
N LEU A 86 -13.85 20.48 28.50
CA LEU A 86 -15.05 20.56 27.65
C LEU A 86 -14.91 21.65 26.56
N GLU A 87 -14.13 22.70 26.86
CA GLU A 87 -13.80 23.78 25.93
C GLU A 87 -12.88 23.32 24.78
N ASP A 88 -11.96 22.37 25.02
CA ASP A 88 -11.09 21.80 23.98
C ASP A 88 -11.91 21.00 22.97
N TYR A 89 -12.93 20.27 23.42
CA TYR A 89 -13.86 19.56 22.53
C TYR A 89 -14.65 20.53 21.65
N GLU A 90 -15.22 21.60 22.23
CA GLU A 90 -15.95 22.60 21.46
C GLU A 90 -15.06 23.30 20.42
N THR A 91 -13.79 23.54 20.77
CA THR A 91 -12.84 24.23 19.90
C THR A 91 -12.42 23.34 18.73
N ARG A 92 -12.17 22.06 18.98
CA ARG A 92 -11.91 21.04 17.95
C ARG A 92 -13.11 20.85 17.02
N GLU A 93 -14.32 20.81 17.56
CA GLU A 93 -15.55 20.69 16.74
C GLU A 93 -15.74 21.93 15.83
N LYS A 94 -15.55 23.13 16.37
CA LYS A 94 -15.61 24.38 15.58
C LYS A 94 -14.54 24.41 14.48
N HIS A 95 -13.33 23.94 14.76
CA HIS A 95 -12.27 23.85 13.75
C HIS A 95 -12.56 22.80 12.67
N SER A 96 -13.14 21.65 13.03
CA SER A 96 -13.50 20.61 12.07
C SER A 96 -14.66 21.00 11.15
N ARG A 97 -15.59 21.87 11.60
CA ARG A 97 -16.74 22.29 10.77
C ARG A 97 -16.39 23.34 9.71
N ARG A 98 -15.40 24.21 9.97
CA ARG A 98 -14.95 25.26 9.04
C ARG A 98 -14.49 24.77 7.66
N PRO A 99 -13.64 23.72 7.52
CA PRO A 99 -13.17 23.29 6.21
C PRO A 99 -14.30 22.75 5.33
N LEU A 100 -15.31 22.10 5.93
CA LEU A 100 -16.41 21.51 5.18
C LEU A 100 -17.32 22.58 4.57
N TYR A 101 -17.71 23.60 5.33
CA TYR A 101 -18.51 24.71 4.80
C TYR A 101 -17.77 25.50 3.71
N ALA A 102 -16.46 25.74 3.87
CA ALA A 102 -15.66 26.40 2.85
C ALA A 102 -15.61 25.60 1.54
N MET A 103 -15.49 24.27 1.63
CA MET A 103 -15.51 23.36 0.48
C MET A 103 -16.87 23.41 -0.25
N TRP A 104 -17.99 23.37 0.47
CA TRP A 104 -19.32 23.48 -0.12
C TRP A 104 -19.57 24.82 -0.81
N ILE A 105 -19.13 25.93 -0.22
CA ILE A 105 -19.24 27.27 -0.81
C ILE A 105 -18.41 27.35 -2.10
N GLY A 106 -17.17 26.83 -2.08
CA GLY A 106 -16.31 26.79 -3.26
C GLY A 106 -16.93 25.97 -4.41
N TYR A 107 -17.49 24.80 -4.09
CA TYR A 107 -18.19 23.96 -5.07
C TYR A 107 -19.41 24.67 -5.67
N ALA A 108 -20.26 25.27 -4.85
CA ALA A 108 -21.44 25.99 -5.31
C ALA A 108 -21.06 27.17 -6.24
N LEU A 109 -20.00 27.90 -5.89
CA LEU A 109 -19.49 29.01 -6.69
C LEU A 109 -18.93 28.53 -8.05
N PHE A 110 -18.19 27.42 -8.06
CA PHE A 110 -17.72 26.80 -9.30
C PHE A 110 -18.88 26.42 -10.24
N VAL A 111 -19.91 25.76 -9.71
CA VAL A 111 -21.12 25.41 -10.48
C VAL A 111 -21.81 26.66 -11.04
N ALA A 112 -21.95 27.70 -10.23
CA ALA A 112 -22.56 28.96 -10.68
C ALA A 112 -21.77 29.62 -11.82
N ILE A 113 -20.43 29.62 -11.75
CA ILE A 113 -19.58 30.12 -12.84
C ILE A 113 -19.76 29.29 -14.11
N CYS A 114 -19.79 27.96 -14.02
CA CYS A 114 -20.00 27.10 -15.19
C CYS A 114 -21.35 27.38 -15.87
N ILE A 115 -22.41 27.54 -15.09
CA ILE A 115 -23.74 27.90 -15.62
C ILE A 115 -23.70 29.27 -16.30
N LEU A 116 -23.05 30.26 -15.68
CA LEU A 116 -22.92 31.60 -16.25
C LEU A 116 -22.14 31.59 -17.57
N VAL A 117 -21.05 30.83 -17.65
CA VAL A 117 -20.28 30.65 -18.90
C VAL A 117 -21.13 29.98 -19.97
N LEU A 118 -21.89 28.93 -19.63
CA LEU A 118 -22.81 28.29 -20.57
C LEU A 118 -23.85 29.26 -21.11
N LEU A 119 -24.45 30.09 -20.24
CA LEU A 119 -25.42 31.11 -20.65
C LEU A 119 -24.81 32.19 -21.55
N LEU A 120 -23.54 32.55 -21.34
CA LEU A 120 -22.83 33.51 -22.19
C LEU A 120 -22.44 32.92 -23.56
N VAL A 121 -22.12 31.62 -23.62
CA VAL A 121 -21.75 30.94 -24.88
C VAL A 121 -22.97 30.60 -25.73
N TYR A 122 -24.11 30.28 -25.11
CA TYR A 122 -25.35 29.96 -25.80
C TYR A 122 -26.18 31.19 -26.21
N ARG A 123 -25.74 32.39 -25.85
CA ARG A 123 -26.36 33.66 -26.23
C ARG A 123 -25.63 34.28 -27.41
#